data_AF-A0A4P7C6D4-F1
#
_entry.id   AF-A0A4P7C6D4-F1
#
_cell.length_a   1.000
_cell.length_b   1.000
_cell.length_c   1.000
_cell.angle_alpha   90.00
_cell.angle_beta   90.00
_cell.angle_gamma   90.00
#
_symmetry.space_group_name_H-M   'P 1'
#
loop_
_entity.id
_entity.type
_entity.pdbx_description
1 polymer ?
#
loop_
_entity_poly.entity_id
_entity_poly.type
_entity_poly.pdbx_seq_one_letter_code
_entity_poly.pdbx_strand_id
1 'polypeptide(L)'
;MASGVTLAQEEKTTINFGHNGTWFNPNTSGQGFFIDVIPSRQEIVASWFTFNISGTGQRWFTAQGTFEDNRAELTLLETTGGVLNDPTPVATTEVGTLTFEFQNCTNGTASFNIPGEGLAGAMSIIKLVPDVVCNNFANGSLIVRD
;
A
#
# COMPACT_ATOMS: atom_id res chain seq x y z
N MET A 1 38.75 10.34 29.06
CA MET A 1 37.31 10.08 28.85
C MET A 1 36.95 10.63 27.48
N ALA A 2 36.86 9.77 26.47
CA ALA A 2 36.41 10.17 25.14
C ALA A 2 34.90 9.89 25.06
N SER A 3 34.13 10.95 24.85
CA SER A 3 32.68 10.93 24.72
C SER A 3 32.27 10.10 23.51
N GLY A 4 31.57 9.00 23.75
CA GLY A 4 30.93 8.23 22.68
C GLY A 4 29.76 9.03 22.13
N VAL A 5 29.82 9.38 20.85
CA VAL A 5 28.64 9.82 20.11
C VAL A 5 27.88 8.54 19.76
N THR A 6 26.75 8.32 20.42
CA THR A 6 25.78 7.32 19.96
C THR A 6 25.16 7.87 18.68
N LEU A 7 25.50 7.29 17.54
CA LEU A 7 24.76 7.52 16.31
C LEU A 7 23.35 6.98 16.54
N ALA A 8 22.32 7.83 16.39
CA ALA A 8 20.95 7.34 16.32
C ALA A 8 20.89 6.38 15.14
N GLN A 9 20.63 5.11 15.42
CA GLN A 9 20.38 4.11 14.38
C GLN A 9 19.09 4.53 13.69
N GLU A 10 19.14 4.79 12.38
CA GLU A 10 17.95 5.04 11.58
C GLU A 10 17.05 3.81 11.75
N GLU A 11 15.94 4.01 12.47
CA GLU A 11 15.01 2.93 12.76
C GLU A 11 14.36 2.56 11.43
N LYS A 12 14.87 1.49 10.83
CA LYS A 12 14.45 1.05 9.50
C LYS A 12 13.00 0.60 9.59
N THR A 13 12.08 1.48 9.17
CA THR A 13 10.66 1.16 9.09
C THR A 13 10.51 -0.17 8.37
N THR A 14 9.87 -1.14 9.00
CA THR A 14 9.59 -2.44 8.39
C THR A 14 8.09 -2.60 8.28
N ILE A 15 7.61 -2.92 7.07
CA ILE A 15 6.21 -3.23 6.80
C ILE A 15 5.77 -4.37 7.72
N ASN A 16 4.64 -4.15 8.38
CA ASN A 16 4.07 -5.05 9.38
C ASN A 16 2.53 -4.92 9.38
N PHE A 17 1.85 -5.73 10.21
CA PHE A 17 0.38 -5.73 10.31
C PHE A 17 -0.25 -4.36 10.55
N GLY A 18 0.44 -3.44 11.22
CA GLY A 18 -0.08 -2.10 11.48
C GLY A 18 -0.15 -1.20 10.24
N HIS A 19 0.43 -1.60 9.10
CA HIS A 19 0.24 -0.90 7.83
C HIS A 19 -1.09 -1.25 7.16
N ASN A 20 -1.83 -2.25 7.67
CA ASN A 20 -3.16 -2.62 7.15
C ASN A 20 -4.15 -1.45 7.21
N GLY A 21 -5.09 -1.47 6.27
CA GLY A 21 -6.24 -0.58 6.25
C GLY A 21 -6.22 0.42 5.11
N THR A 22 -6.86 1.57 5.34
CA THR A 22 -7.16 2.56 4.30
C THR A 22 -6.09 3.65 4.23
N TRP A 23 -5.60 3.90 3.03
CA TRP A 23 -4.59 4.92 2.73
C TRP A 23 -5.04 5.79 1.55
N PHE A 24 -4.74 7.08 1.57
CA PHE A 24 -5.15 7.98 0.48
C PHE A 24 -4.21 9.19 0.35
N ASN A 25 -4.26 9.85 -0.80
CA ASN A 25 -3.57 11.11 -1.02
C ASN A 25 -4.53 12.29 -0.75
N PRO A 26 -4.24 13.18 0.23
CA PRO A 26 -5.12 14.31 0.54
C PRO A 26 -5.33 15.30 -0.62
N ASN A 27 -4.35 15.42 -1.52
CA ASN A 27 -4.43 16.32 -2.68
C ASN A 27 -5.33 15.78 -3.79
N THR A 28 -5.67 14.49 -3.76
CA THR A 28 -6.58 13.83 -4.70
C THR A 28 -7.61 13.00 -3.92
N SER A 29 -8.34 13.65 -3.02
CA SER A 29 -9.37 13.01 -2.20
C SER A 29 -10.46 12.33 -3.05
N GLY A 30 -11.02 11.22 -2.56
CA GLY A 30 -12.02 10.40 -3.26
C GLY A 30 -11.48 9.13 -3.92
N GLN A 31 -10.16 8.93 -3.89
CA GLN A 31 -9.45 7.73 -4.33
C GLN A 31 -8.44 7.29 -3.27
N GLY A 32 -8.00 6.04 -3.32
CA GLY A 32 -7.03 5.52 -2.37
C GLY A 32 -6.94 4.01 -2.37
N PHE A 33 -6.18 3.51 -1.40
CA PHE A 33 -5.85 2.10 -1.27
C PHE A 33 -6.50 1.49 -0.05
N PHE A 34 -6.87 0.21 -0.19
CA PHE A 34 -6.98 -0.71 0.93
C PHE A 34 -5.78 -1.64 0.88
N ILE A 35 -5.08 -1.80 2.01
CA ILE A 35 -3.84 -2.56 2.10
C ILE A 35 -4.01 -3.67 3.13
N ASP A 36 -3.62 -4.89 2.74
CA ASP A 36 -3.50 -6.06 3.62
C ASP A 36 -2.07 -6.61 3.53
N VAL A 37 -1.38 -6.60 4.66
CA VAL A 37 -0.02 -7.10 4.86
C VAL A 37 -0.09 -8.48 5.48
N ILE A 38 0.73 -9.39 4.96
CA ILE A 38 0.83 -10.77 5.39
C ILE A 38 2.30 -11.06 5.77
N PRO A 39 2.75 -10.64 6.96
CA PRO A 39 4.16 -10.72 7.35
C PRO A 39 4.75 -12.12 7.34
N SER A 40 3.96 -13.14 7.68
CA SER A 40 4.41 -14.55 7.67
C SER A 40 4.79 -15.06 6.28
N ARG A 41 4.36 -14.38 5.21
CA ARG A 41 4.70 -14.69 3.82
C ARG A 41 5.53 -13.60 3.14
N GLN A 42 5.86 -12.52 3.85
CA GLN A 42 6.45 -11.30 3.27
C GLN A 42 5.66 -10.79 2.05
N GLU A 43 4.34 -10.91 2.10
CA GLU A 43 3.42 -10.56 1.02
C GLU A 43 2.54 -9.37 1.43
N ILE A 44 2.15 -8.59 0.44
CA ILE A 44 1.17 -7.51 0.55
C ILE A 44 0.18 -7.61 -0.59
N VAL A 45 -1.08 -7.33 -0.30
CA VAL A 45 -2.16 -7.19 -1.28
C VAL A 45 -2.75 -5.80 -1.11
N ALA A 46 -3.07 -5.15 -2.23
CA ALA A 46 -3.73 -3.87 -2.22
C ALA A 46 -4.88 -3.82 -3.21
N SER A 47 -5.93 -3.10 -2.85
CA SER A 47 -6.96 -2.65 -3.79
C SER A 47 -6.83 -1.15 -3.96
N TRP A 48 -6.76 -0.65 -5.19
CA TRP A 48 -6.71 0.77 -5.50
C TRP A 48 -8.03 1.22 -6.11
N PHE A 49 -8.81 1.99 -5.35
CA PHE A 49 -10.03 2.62 -5.82
C PHE A 49 -9.71 4.00 -6.38
N THR A 50 -10.01 4.23 -7.65
CA THR A 50 -9.63 5.43 -8.40
C THR A 50 -10.67 5.75 -9.48
N PHE A 51 -10.33 6.63 -10.43
CA PHE A 51 -11.15 7.04 -11.54
C PHE A 51 -10.48 6.68 -12.88
N ASN A 52 -11.29 6.50 -13.91
CA ASN A 52 -10.75 6.32 -15.27
C ASN A 52 -10.08 7.61 -15.78
N ILE A 53 -9.26 7.48 -16.83
CA ILE A 53 -8.49 8.60 -17.40
C ILE A 53 -9.39 9.76 -17.82
N SER A 54 -10.59 9.47 -18.32
CA SER A 54 -11.56 10.47 -18.77
C SER A 54 -12.32 11.16 -17.63
N GLY A 55 -12.17 10.72 -16.38
CA GLY A 55 -12.90 11.24 -15.22
C GLY A 55 -14.42 10.99 -15.28
N THR A 56 -14.88 10.05 -16.10
CA THR A 56 -16.31 9.78 -16.34
C THR A 56 -16.85 8.65 -15.47
N GLY A 57 -15.97 7.92 -14.78
CA GLY A 57 -16.36 6.77 -13.99
C GLY A 57 -15.26 6.31 -13.03
N GLN A 58 -15.67 5.47 -12.09
CA GLN A 58 -14.77 4.79 -11.17
C GLN A 58 -13.97 3.71 -11.91
N ARG A 59 -12.79 3.42 -11.38
CA ARG A 59 -11.92 2.34 -11.79
C ARG A 59 -11.32 1.71 -10.53
N TRP A 60 -11.14 0.40 -10.52
CA TRP A 60 -10.44 -0.25 -9.43
C TRP A 60 -9.37 -1.19 -9.98
N PHE A 61 -8.27 -1.24 -9.27
CA PHE A 61 -7.20 -2.21 -9.51
C PHE A 61 -7.01 -3.07 -8.27
N THR A 62 -6.49 -4.28 -8.47
CA THR A 62 -5.87 -5.06 -7.41
C THR A 62 -4.38 -5.14 -7.66
N ALA A 63 -3.60 -5.31 -6.61
CA ALA A 63 -2.17 -5.49 -6.72
C ALA A 63 -1.70 -6.48 -5.66
N GLN A 64 -0.68 -7.25 -5.98
CA GLN A 64 -0.06 -8.17 -5.02
C GLN A 64 1.42 -8.34 -5.30
N GLY A 65 2.19 -8.60 -4.25
CA GLY A 65 3.62 -8.85 -4.38
C GLY A 65 4.29 -8.98 -3.02
N THR A 66 5.61 -8.93 -3.04
CA THR A 66 6.41 -9.09 -1.84
C THR A 66 6.89 -7.74 -1.31
N PHE A 67 7.35 -7.75 -0.06
CA PHE A 67 7.98 -6.59 0.54
C PHE A 67 9.29 -6.94 1.25
N GLU A 68 10.19 -5.97 1.25
CA GLU A 68 11.44 -5.99 2.00
C GLU A 68 11.55 -4.66 2.74
N ASP A 69 11.76 -4.72 4.06
CA ASP A 69 11.79 -3.55 4.94
C ASP A 69 10.55 -2.66 4.76
N ASN A 70 10.72 -1.40 4.37
CA ASN A 70 9.64 -0.44 4.17
C ASN A 70 9.06 -0.44 2.75
N ARG A 71 9.57 -1.29 1.85
CA ARG A 71 9.29 -1.20 0.43
C ARG A 71 8.61 -2.47 -0.10
N ALA A 72 7.51 -2.30 -0.80
CA ALA A 72 6.78 -3.38 -1.44
C ALA A 72 6.69 -3.18 -2.94
N GLU A 73 6.89 -4.25 -3.70
CA GLU A 73 6.80 -4.28 -5.16
C GLU A 73 5.69 -5.21 -5.58
N LEU A 74 4.66 -4.66 -6.22
CA LEU A 74 3.44 -5.39 -6.56
C LEU A 74 3.20 -5.37 -8.07
N THR A 75 2.72 -6.49 -8.58
CA THR A 75 2.09 -6.57 -9.89
C THR A 75 0.71 -5.92 -9.82
N LEU A 76 0.42 -4.98 -10.71
CA LEU A 76 -0.88 -4.31 -10.81
C LEU A 76 -1.78 -5.05 -11.80
N LEU A 77 -2.97 -5.41 -11.34
CA LEU A 77 -3.97 -6.19 -12.05
C LEU A 77 -5.24 -5.36 -12.22
N GLU A 78 -5.85 -5.49 -13.40
CA GLU A 78 -7.18 -4.95 -13.65
C GLU A 78 -8.14 -6.08 -13.96
N THR A 79 -9.33 -6.04 -13.36
CA THR A 79 -10.40 -7.00 -13.63
C THR A 79 -11.60 -6.29 -14.26
N THR A 80 -11.99 -6.71 -15.45
CA THR A 80 -13.09 -6.11 -16.23
C THR A 80 -14.10 -7.17 -16.70
N GLY A 81 -15.22 -6.72 -17.25
CA GLY A 81 -16.30 -7.59 -17.77
C GLY A 81 -17.34 -8.00 -16.75
N GLY A 82 -17.21 -7.59 -15.48
CA GLY A 82 -18.19 -7.88 -14.43
C GLY A 82 -19.48 -7.07 -14.57
N VAL A 83 -20.60 -7.71 -14.20
CA VAL A 83 -21.91 -7.06 -14.02
C VAL A 83 -22.31 -7.18 -12.55
N LEU A 84 -22.95 -6.13 -12.01
CA LEU A 84 -23.30 -6.07 -10.59
C LEU A 84 -24.17 -7.27 -10.19
N ASN A 85 -23.67 -8.08 -9.24
CA ASN A 85 -24.34 -9.26 -8.71
C ASN A 85 -24.75 -10.28 -9.79
N ASP A 86 -23.87 -10.51 -10.77
CA ASP A 86 -24.08 -11.42 -11.89
C ASP A 86 -22.93 -12.44 -12.00
N PRO A 87 -23.19 -13.72 -12.37
CA PRO A 87 -22.17 -14.76 -12.43
C PRO A 87 -21.34 -14.76 -13.73
N THR A 88 -21.56 -13.81 -14.64
CA THR A 88 -20.82 -13.71 -15.91
C THR A 88 -19.31 -13.68 -15.61
N PRO A 89 -18.49 -14.51 -16.30
CA PRO A 89 -17.05 -14.52 -16.09
C PRO A 89 -16.41 -13.16 -16.32
N VAL A 90 -15.44 -12.83 -15.48
CA VAL A 90 -14.59 -11.63 -15.61
C VAL A 90 -13.24 -11.98 -16.23
N ALA A 91 -12.55 -10.98 -16.75
CA ALA A 91 -11.18 -11.10 -17.22
C ALA A 91 -10.24 -10.30 -16.31
N THR A 92 -9.18 -10.92 -15.83
CA THR A 92 -8.12 -10.27 -15.04
C THR A 92 -6.83 -10.24 -15.84
N THR A 93 -6.24 -9.07 -15.99
CA THR A 93 -5.01 -8.85 -16.75
C THR A 93 -3.98 -8.11 -15.93
N GLU A 94 -2.70 -8.47 -16.10
CA GLU A 94 -1.60 -7.64 -15.65
C GLU A 94 -1.50 -6.40 -16.52
N VAL A 95 -1.55 -5.23 -15.88
CA VAL A 95 -1.54 -3.93 -16.57
C VAL A 95 -0.31 -3.09 -16.21
N GLY A 96 0.43 -3.47 -15.17
CA GLY A 96 1.59 -2.70 -14.75
C GLY A 96 2.12 -3.06 -13.37
N THR A 97 2.69 -2.06 -12.69
CA THR A 97 3.27 -2.20 -11.35
C THR A 97 2.73 -1.15 -10.39
N LEU A 98 2.72 -1.51 -9.11
CA LEU A 98 2.45 -0.62 -7.98
C LEU A 98 3.51 -0.86 -6.91
N THR A 99 4.17 0.20 -6.47
CA THR A 99 5.17 0.17 -5.41
C THR A 99 4.66 0.96 -4.22
N PHE A 100 4.77 0.41 -3.02
CA PHE A 100 4.62 1.18 -1.79
C PHE A 100 5.97 1.35 -1.11
N GLU A 101 6.23 2.55 -0.61
CA GLU A 101 7.38 2.84 0.25
C GLU A 101 6.90 3.64 1.46
N PHE A 102 6.89 3.02 2.62
CA PHE A 102 6.41 3.66 3.85
C PHE A 102 7.54 4.42 4.54
N GLN A 103 7.31 5.69 4.86
CA GLN A 103 8.24 6.45 5.70
C GLN A 103 8.01 6.10 7.18
N ASN A 104 6.74 5.92 7.57
CA ASN A 104 6.33 5.52 8.90
C ASN A 104 4.91 4.92 8.86
N CYS A 105 4.36 4.65 10.04
CA CYS A 105 3.04 4.06 10.21
C CYS A 105 1.84 4.88 9.70
N THR A 106 2.04 6.16 9.38
CA THR A 106 0.99 7.08 8.95
C THR A 106 1.26 7.73 7.59
N ASN A 107 2.48 7.59 7.04
CA ASN A 107 2.93 8.25 5.82
C ASN A 107 3.69 7.28 4.91
N GLY A 108 3.35 7.31 3.63
CA GLY A 108 4.01 6.53 2.59
C GLY A 108 4.02 7.25 1.24
N THR A 109 4.67 6.62 0.28
CA THR A 109 4.56 6.95 -1.14
C THR A 109 4.04 5.72 -1.87
N ALA A 110 3.05 5.91 -2.76
CA ALA A 110 2.60 4.91 -3.71
C ALA A 110 3.00 5.35 -5.13
N SER A 111 3.75 4.52 -5.84
CA SER A 111 4.18 4.78 -7.21
C SER A 111 3.60 3.73 -8.15
N PHE A 112 3.10 4.15 -9.31
CA PHE A 112 2.50 3.24 -10.28
C PHE A 112 3.08 3.46 -11.67
N ASN A 113 3.03 2.40 -12.49
CA ASN A 113 3.37 2.44 -13.91
C ASN A 113 2.42 1.49 -14.65
N ILE A 114 1.71 2.01 -15.66
CA ILE A 114 0.76 1.30 -16.54
C ILE A 114 1.22 1.55 -17.98
N PRO A 115 2.19 0.76 -18.49
CA PRO A 115 2.84 1.02 -19.77
C PRO A 115 1.87 1.03 -20.95
N GLY A 116 0.85 0.15 -20.93
CA GLY A 116 -0.15 0.06 -21.99
C GLY A 116 -0.97 1.34 -22.19
N GLU A 117 -0.97 2.22 -21.19
CA GLU A 117 -1.69 3.50 -21.21
C GLU A 117 -0.73 4.71 -21.22
N GLY A 118 0.59 4.48 -21.19
CA GLY A 118 1.57 5.54 -21.07
C GLY A 118 1.46 6.33 -19.76
N LEU A 119 0.93 5.72 -18.70
CA LEU A 119 0.70 6.37 -17.41
C LEU A 119 1.72 5.91 -16.38
N ALA A 120 2.37 6.86 -15.70
CA ALA A 120 3.17 6.60 -14.53
C ALA A 120 3.11 7.79 -13.58
N GLY A 121 3.26 7.54 -12.29
CA GLY A 121 3.21 8.61 -11.29
C GLY A 121 3.53 8.14 -9.89
N ALA A 122 3.68 9.10 -8.98
CA ALA A 122 3.89 8.87 -7.56
C ALA A 122 2.93 9.74 -6.74
N MET A 123 2.48 9.19 -5.61
CA MET A 123 1.49 9.80 -4.74
C MET A 123 1.97 9.70 -3.29
N SER A 124 2.07 10.83 -2.59
CA SER A 124 2.17 10.78 -1.14
C SER A 124 0.83 10.31 -0.57
N ILE A 125 0.87 9.31 0.30
CA ILE A 125 -0.29 8.72 0.94
C ILE A 125 -0.21 8.86 2.46
N ILE A 126 -1.37 9.05 3.08
CA ILE A 126 -1.53 9.03 4.52
C ILE A 126 -2.52 7.94 4.93
N LYS A 127 -2.34 7.36 6.11
CA LYS A 127 -3.29 6.41 6.69
C LYS A 127 -4.55 7.17 7.12
N LEU A 128 -5.71 6.77 6.60
CA LEU A 128 -6.99 7.42 6.89
C LEU A 128 -7.44 7.17 8.34
N VAL A 129 -7.16 5.96 8.85
CA VAL A 129 -7.50 5.56 10.22
C VAL A 129 -6.20 5.13 10.92
N PRO A 130 -5.39 6.08 11.42
CA PRO A 130 -4.16 5.75 12.12
C PRO A 130 -4.46 5.09 13.47
N ASP A 131 -3.63 4.13 13.85
CA ASP A 131 -3.69 3.42 15.14
C ASP A 131 -2.29 3.35 15.78
N VAL A 132 -2.23 2.92 17.04
CA VAL A 132 -0.96 2.74 17.77
C VAL A 132 -0.28 1.39 17.50
N VAL A 133 -0.99 0.46 16.85
CA VAL A 133 -0.56 -0.94 16.68
C VAL A 133 0.68 -1.01 15.81
N CYS A 134 0.75 -0.20 14.76
CA CYS A 134 1.90 -0.17 13.87
C CYS A 134 3.22 0.20 14.59
N ASN A 135 3.19 1.23 15.43
CA ASN A 135 4.36 1.62 16.21
C ASN A 135 4.72 0.57 17.27
N ASN A 136 3.72 -0.09 17.86
CA ASN A 136 3.95 -1.16 18.84
C ASN A 136 4.65 -2.38 18.23
N PHE A 137 4.33 -2.73 16.98
CA PHE A 137 5.04 -3.77 16.24
C PHE A 137 6.44 -3.36 15.82
N ALA A 138 6.62 -2.11 15.36
CA ALA A 138 7.94 -1.57 15.02
C ALA A 138 8.89 -1.62 16.23
N ASN A 139 8.37 -1.34 17.43
CA ASN A 139 9.14 -1.27 18.68
C ASN A 139 9.21 -2.61 19.44
N GLY A 140 8.73 -3.73 18.85
CA GLY A 140 8.82 -5.06 19.44
C GLY A 140 7.94 -5.32 20.67
N SER A 141 6.91 -4.52 20.93
CA SER A 141 6.07 -4.66 22.13
C SER A 141 4.59 -4.84 21.79
N LEU A 142 4.20 -6.08 21.54
CA LEU A 142 2.88 -6.54 21.92
C LEU A 142 3.03 -7.45 23.14
N ILE A 143 2.95 -6.86 24.33
CA ILE A 143 2.57 -7.64 25.51
C ILE A 143 1.06 -7.83 25.40
N VAL A 144 0.63 -8.97 24.86
CA VAL A 144 -0.74 -9.44 25.05
C VAL A 144 -0.87 -9.71 26.54
N ARG A 145 -1.61 -8.85 27.25
CA ARG A 145 -2.05 -9.17 28.61
C ARG A 145 -3.30 -10.03 28.46
N ASP A 146 -3.16 -11.29 28.84
CA ASP A 146 -4.26 -12.23 29.03
C ASP A 146 -5.31 -11.68 30.01
#